data_AF-A0A914XT02-F1
#
_entry.id   AF-A0A914XT02-F1
#
_cell.length_a   1.000
_cell.length_b   1.000
_cell.length_c   1.000
_cell.angle_alpha   90.00
_cell.angle_beta   90.00
_cell.angle_gamma   90.00
#
_symmetry.space_group_name_H-M   'P 1'
#
loop_
_entity.id
_entity.type
_entity.pdbx_description
1 polymer ?
#
loop_
_entity_poly.entity_id
_entity_poly.type
_entity_poly.pdbx_seq_one_letter_code
_entity_poly.pdbx_strand_id
1 'polypeptide(L)'
;MELQRLTRVFGIYAGRDKFLRATYAALIILATKEKDPEKSKRILAFAKQFSLARLIFRQCNHPQMLTSVKDSILQLKTSNRIDMLDYFLTTSVTGIYTVYGFAELIAWLSDAKIIVADSGKWFRWCLYLWLGALATGIVRTIRQIWKKPFEKSKNEQITLFGFICDFISGANSLPPGILWSGKLTARQSATFSFIASAIGFWKLY
;
A
#
# COMPACT_ATOMS: atom_id res chain seq x y z
N MET A 1 -9.86 -15.97 -22.39
CA MET A 1 -9.22 -16.39 -21.11
C MET A 1 -8.58 -15.20 -20.39
N GLU A 2 -7.74 -14.39 -21.06
CA GLU A 2 -7.12 -13.18 -20.48
C GLU A 2 -8.14 -12.14 -19.98
N LEU A 3 -9.18 -11.83 -20.76
CA LEU A 3 -10.22 -10.87 -20.36
C LEU A 3 -11.01 -11.32 -19.11
N GLN A 4 -11.21 -12.63 -18.94
CA GLN A 4 -11.87 -13.17 -17.75
C GLN A 4 -10.99 -13.06 -16.50
N ARG A 5 -9.67 -13.29 -16.63
CA ARG A 5 -8.70 -13.07 -15.54
C ARG A 5 -8.69 -11.60 -15.15
N LEU A 6 -8.60 -10.70 -16.13
CA LEU A 6 -8.65 -9.27 -15.89
C LEU A 6 -9.94 -8.86 -15.16
N THR A 7 -11.08 -9.37 -15.61
CA THR A 7 -12.39 -9.14 -14.97
C THR A 7 -12.41 -9.64 -13.53
N ARG A 8 -11.80 -10.81 -13.24
CA ARG A 8 -11.67 -11.34 -11.88
C ARG A 8 -10.81 -10.44 -10.99
N VAL A 9 -9.66 -9.96 -11.50
CA VAL A 9 -8.79 -9.03 -10.76
C VAL A 9 -9.51 -7.72 -10.46
N PHE A 10 -10.20 -7.14 -11.44
CA PHE A 10 -11.04 -5.96 -11.23
C PHE A 10 -12.29 -6.25 -10.39
N GLY A 11 -12.70 -7.51 -10.23
CA GLY A 11 -13.80 -7.90 -9.36
C GLY A 11 -13.48 -7.73 -7.88
N ILE A 12 -12.21 -7.84 -7.50
CA ILE A 12 -11.76 -7.75 -6.11
C ILE A 12 -11.23 -6.34 -5.77
N TYR A 13 -11.41 -5.94 -4.51
CA TYR A 13 -10.92 -4.66 -4.00
C TYR A 13 -9.41 -4.46 -4.25
N ALA A 14 -8.60 -5.48 -3.95
CA ALA A 14 -7.14 -5.37 -4.09
C ALA A 14 -6.71 -5.06 -5.53
N GLY A 15 -7.35 -5.66 -6.54
CA GLY A 15 -7.04 -5.41 -7.94
C GLY A 15 -7.40 -3.97 -8.35
N ARG A 16 -8.56 -3.46 -7.92
CA ARG A 16 -8.96 -2.06 -8.15
C ARG A 16 -8.00 -1.07 -7.50
N ASP A 17 -7.63 -1.26 -6.23
CA ASP A 17 -6.69 -0.33 -5.56
C ASP A 17 -5.32 -0.32 -6.24
N LYS A 18 -4.77 -1.49 -6.59
CA LYS A 18 -3.46 -1.57 -7.29
C LYS A 18 -3.51 -0.92 -8.66
N PHE A 19 -4.58 -1.14 -9.43
CA PHE A 19 -4.77 -0.48 -10.72
C PHE A 19 -4.83 1.03 -10.57
N LEU A 20 -5.72 1.54 -9.71
CA LEU A 20 -5.86 2.98 -9.50
C LEU A 20 -4.55 3.62 -9.00
N ARG A 21 -3.78 2.92 -8.17
CA ARG A 21 -2.48 3.40 -7.68
C ARG A 21 -1.45 3.47 -8.80
N ALA A 22 -1.36 2.42 -9.62
CA ALA A 22 -0.47 2.39 -10.77
C ALA A 22 -0.82 3.52 -11.75
N THR A 23 -2.10 3.72 -12.06
CA THR A 23 -2.55 4.80 -12.94
C THR A 23 -2.24 6.17 -12.37
N TYR A 24 -2.50 6.40 -11.07
CA TYR A 24 -2.10 7.63 -10.39
C TYR A 24 -0.60 7.92 -10.52
N ALA A 25 0.24 6.92 -10.25
CA ALA A 25 1.69 7.06 -10.35
C ALA A 25 2.15 7.31 -11.79
N ALA A 26 1.57 6.61 -12.77
CA ALA A 26 1.85 6.83 -14.19
C ALA A 26 1.49 8.25 -14.63
N LEU A 27 0.33 8.78 -14.18
CA LEU A 27 -0.08 10.15 -14.48
C LEU A 27 0.87 11.19 -13.87
N ILE A 28 1.41 10.95 -12.66
CA ILE A 28 2.46 11.84 -12.11
C ILE A 28 3.71 11.80 -12.98
N ILE A 29 4.16 10.61 -13.40
CA ILE A 29 5.34 10.48 -14.26
C ILE A 29 5.11 11.23 -15.58
N LEU A 30 3.93 11.11 -16.19
CA LEU A 30 3.55 11.84 -17.40
C LEU A 30 3.54 13.36 -17.16
N ALA A 31 2.89 13.83 -16.10
CA ALA A 31 2.85 15.24 -15.75
C ALA A 31 4.24 15.86 -15.55
N THR A 32 5.17 15.11 -14.93
CA THR A 32 6.56 15.59 -14.72
C THR A 32 7.41 15.58 -15.99
N LYS A 33 6.98 14.91 -17.06
CA LYS A 33 7.66 14.91 -18.37
C LYS A 33 7.08 15.94 -19.33
N GLU A 34 5.85 16.37 -19.07
CA GLU A 34 5.15 17.37 -19.88
C GLU A 34 5.86 18.73 -19.79
N LYS A 35 6.12 19.34 -20.95
CA LYS A 35 6.80 20.64 -21.03
C LYS A 35 5.83 21.80 -20.88
N ASP A 36 4.57 21.59 -21.26
CA ASP A 36 3.49 22.56 -21.15
C ASP A 36 2.94 22.58 -19.70
N PRO A 37 3.11 23.69 -18.94
CA PRO A 37 2.67 23.77 -17.56
C PRO A 37 1.15 23.57 -17.38
N GLU A 38 0.34 24.04 -18.33
CA GLU A 38 -1.12 23.94 -18.25
C GLU A 38 -1.58 22.49 -18.48
N LYS A 39 -0.97 21.78 -19.44
CA LYS A 39 -1.22 20.35 -19.62
C LYS A 39 -0.77 19.55 -18.41
N SER A 40 0.42 19.84 -17.86
CA SER A 40 0.93 19.18 -16.65
C SER A 40 -0.04 19.33 -15.48
N LYS A 41 -0.55 20.55 -15.25
CA LYS A 41 -1.54 20.84 -14.21
C LYS A 41 -2.85 20.08 -14.41
N ARG A 42 -3.35 19.97 -15.65
CA ARG A 42 -4.54 19.17 -15.97
C ARG A 42 -4.33 17.68 -15.71
N ILE A 43 -3.17 17.13 -16.09
CA ILE A 43 -2.81 15.73 -15.81
C ILE A 43 -2.76 15.48 -14.29
N LEU A 44 -2.18 16.39 -13.51
CA LEU A 44 -2.14 16.28 -12.05
C LEU A 44 -3.54 16.36 -11.42
N ALA A 45 -4.40 17.24 -11.94
CA ALA A 45 -5.80 17.32 -11.50
C ALA A 45 -6.55 16.01 -11.77
N PHE A 46 -6.31 15.39 -12.93
CA PHE A 46 -6.86 14.07 -13.25
C PHE A 46 -6.27 12.97 -12.35
N ALA A 47 -4.95 12.98 -12.11
CA ALA A 47 -4.30 12.05 -11.19
C ALA A 47 -4.91 12.13 -9.77
N LYS A 48 -5.22 13.33 -9.29
CA LYS A 48 -5.88 13.54 -7.99
C LYS A 48 -7.20 12.77 -7.89
N GLN A 49 -7.98 12.67 -8.96
CA GLN A 49 -9.23 11.89 -8.96
C GLN A 49 -8.99 10.40 -8.66
N PHE A 50 -7.94 9.80 -9.22
CA PHE A 50 -7.56 8.41 -8.92
C PHE A 50 -7.14 8.26 -7.45
N SER A 51 -6.38 9.21 -6.91
CA SER A 51 -5.99 9.19 -5.49
C SER A 51 -7.21 9.25 -4.56
N LEU A 52 -8.17 10.13 -4.87
CA LEU A 52 -9.43 10.24 -4.11
C LEU A 52 -10.29 8.99 -4.24
N ALA A 53 -10.43 8.43 -5.45
CA ALA A 53 -11.16 7.18 -5.66
C ALA A 53 -10.58 6.04 -4.81
N ARG A 54 -9.25 5.93 -4.72
CA ARG A 54 -8.60 4.96 -3.86
C ARG A 54 -8.93 5.16 -2.39
N LEU A 55 -8.89 6.40 -1.91
CA LEU A 55 -9.22 6.70 -0.51
C LEU A 55 -10.63 6.20 -0.16
N ILE A 56 -11.60 6.40 -1.06
CA ILE A 56 -12.97 5.91 -0.91
C ILE A 56 -13.00 4.37 -0.92
N PHE A 57 -12.39 3.72 -1.91
CA PHE A 57 -12.38 2.26 -2.00
C PHE A 57 -11.72 1.59 -0.79
N ARG A 58 -10.69 2.21 -0.18
CA ARG A 58 -10.07 1.69 1.05
C ARG A 58 -11.04 1.66 2.23
N GLN A 59 -12.00 2.57 2.30
CA GLN A 59 -13.01 2.54 3.36
C GLN A 59 -13.93 1.32 3.24
N CYS A 60 -14.12 0.79 2.04
CA CYS A 60 -14.87 -0.45 1.83
C CYS A 60 -14.11 -1.71 2.28
N ASN A 61 -12.82 -1.61 2.61
CA ASN A 61 -11.98 -2.74 3.00
C ASN A 61 -12.01 -3.03 4.52
N HIS A 62 -12.64 -2.18 5.34
CA HIS A 62 -12.71 -2.38 6.81
C HIS A 62 -13.25 -3.76 7.21
N PRO A 63 -14.33 -4.30 6.61
CA PRO A 63 -14.82 -5.64 6.96
C PRO A 63 -13.77 -6.73 6.72
N GLN A 64 -13.03 -6.67 5.61
CA GLN A 64 -11.97 -7.63 5.28
C GLN A 64 -10.80 -7.54 6.29
N MET A 65 -10.50 -6.34 6.80
CA MET A 65 -9.50 -6.18 7.85
C MET A 65 -9.93 -6.84 9.17
N LEU A 66 -11.19 -6.64 9.57
CA LEU A 66 -11.73 -7.26 10.78
C LEU A 66 -11.80 -8.78 10.69
N THR A 67 -12.20 -9.34 9.54
CA THR A 67 -12.14 -10.78 9.33
C THR A 67 -10.70 -11.30 9.40
N SER A 68 -9.73 -10.59 8.82
CA SER A 68 -8.31 -10.97 8.87
C SER A 68 -7.75 -11.00 10.30
N VAL A 69 -8.19 -10.08 11.17
CA VAL A 69 -7.85 -10.11 12.60
C VAL A 69 -8.47 -11.32 13.28
N LYS A 70 -9.77 -11.58 13.03
CA LYS A 70 -10.47 -12.75 13.58
C LYS A 70 -9.80 -14.06 13.14
N ASP A 71 -9.44 -14.18 11.87
CA ASP A 71 -8.78 -15.37 11.31
C ASP A 71 -7.41 -15.59 11.94
N SER A 72 -6.66 -14.52 12.21
CA SER A 72 -5.37 -14.60 12.91
C SER A 72 -5.55 -15.13 14.34
N ILE A 73 -6.55 -14.63 15.07
CA ILE A 73 -6.87 -15.13 16.43
C ILE A 73 -7.30 -16.60 16.40
N LEU A 74 -8.11 -16.99 15.40
CA LEU A 74 -8.55 -18.36 15.25
C LEU A 74 -7.39 -19.30 14.90
N GLN A 75 -6.46 -18.85 14.05
CA GLN A 75 -5.26 -19.61 13.69
C GLN A 75 -4.45 -19.98 14.94
N LEU A 76 -4.32 -19.06 15.90
CA LEU A 76 -3.63 -19.29 17.17
C LEU A 76 -4.30 -20.39 18.01
N LYS A 77 -5.63 -20.48 17.97
CA LYS A 77 -6.41 -21.45 18.76
C LYS A 77 -6.44 -22.85 18.14
N THR A 78 -6.46 -22.94 16.82
CA THR A 78 -6.75 -24.19 16.11
C THR A 78 -5.51 -24.88 15.55
N SER A 79 -4.41 -24.17 15.33
CA SER A 79 -3.24 -24.74 14.65
C SER A 79 -2.33 -25.49 15.61
N ASN A 80 -2.14 -26.78 15.36
CA ASN A 80 -1.35 -27.68 16.20
C ASN A 80 0.18 -27.43 16.14
N ARG A 81 0.66 -26.72 15.10
CA ARG A 81 2.04 -26.26 14.94
C ARG A 81 2.04 -24.85 14.33
N ILE A 82 2.51 -23.87 15.09
CA ILE A 82 2.59 -22.48 14.65
C ILE A 82 4.04 -22.02 14.79
N ASP A 83 4.63 -21.48 13.72
CA ASP A 83 5.85 -20.70 13.85
C ASP A 83 5.50 -19.37 14.50
N MET A 84 5.74 -19.26 15.80
CA MET A 84 5.35 -18.08 16.58
C MET A 84 5.89 -16.79 16.00
N LEU A 85 7.12 -16.79 15.47
CA LEU A 85 7.71 -15.58 14.88
C LEU A 85 7.02 -15.18 13.58
N ASP A 86 6.73 -16.12 12.67
CA ASP A 86 5.97 -15.80 11.45
C ASP A 86 4.53 -15.38 11.79
N TYR A 87 3.91 -16.00 12.79
CA TYR A 87 2.61 -15.61 13.30
C TYR A 87 2.61 -14.17 13.85
N PHE A 88 3.57 -13.81 14.72
CA PHE A 88 3.69 -12.46 15.25
C PHE A 88 3.93 -11.44 14.15
N LEU A 89 4.83 -11.71 13.21
CA LEU A 89 5.09 -10.80 12.08
C LEU A 89 3.85 -10.63 11.19
N THR A 90 3.12 -11.72 10.92
CA THR A 90 1.87 -11.68 10.14
C THR A 90 0.80 -10.87 10.84
N THR A 91 0.54 -11.19 12.11
CA THR A 91 -0.51 -10.56 12.91
C THR A 91 -0.18 -9.10 13.19
N SER A 92 1.10 -8.75 13.34
CA SER A 92 1.54 -7.36 13.49
C SER A 92 1.21 -6.54 12.24
N VAL A 93 1.50 -7.05 11.04
CA VAL A 93 1.12 -6.37 9.78
C VAL A 93 -0.39 -6.16 9.70
N THR A 94 -1.18 -7.21 9.98
CA THR A 94 -2.65 -7.12 9.98
C THR A 94 -3.17 -6.12 11.01
N GLY A 95 -2.62 -6.15 12.23
CA GLY A 95 -2.99 -5.25 13.31
C GLY A 95 -2.68 -3.78 12.98
N ILE A 96 -1.47 -3.50 12.48
CA ILE A 96 -1.06 -2.16 12.07
C ILE A 96 -1.98 -1.64 10.94
N TYR A 97 -2.28 -2.45 9.93
CA TYR A 97 -3.19 -2.04 8.85
C TYR A 97 -4.64 -1.84 9.34
N THR A 98 -5.07 -2.56 10.36
CA THR A 98 -6.40 -2.38 10.96
C THR A 98 -6.48 -1.02 11.65
N VAL A 99 -5.48 -0.70 12.48
CA VAL A 99 -5.37 0.63 13.13
C VAL A 99 -5.22 1.75 12.09
N TYR A 100 -4.42 1.52 11.05
CA TYR A 100 -4.29 2.43 9.90
C TYR A 100 -5.66 2.72 9.28
N GLY A 101 -6.50 1.70 9.06
CA GLY A 101 -7.82 1.87 8.46
C GLY A 101 -8.70 2.82 9.27
N PHE A 102 -8.74 2.64 10.60
CA PHE A 102 -9.50 3.54 11.47
C PHE A 102 -8.91 4.96 11.51
N ALA A 103 -7.59 5.09 11.57
CA ALA A 103 -6.93 6.39 11.51
C ALA A 103 -7.22 7.12 10.18
N GLU A 104 -7.23 6.38 9.06
CA GLU A 104 -7.53 6.91 7.74
C GLU A 104 -8.99 7.33 7.62
N LEU A 105 -9.92 6.58 8.22
CA LEU A 105 -11.34 6.94 8.30
C LEU A 105 -11.52 8.28 9.03
N ILE A 106 -10.88 8.45 10.19
CA ILE A 106 -10.92 9.71 10.93
C ILE A 106 -10.31 10.84 10.11
N ALA A 107 -9.15 10.61 9.47
CA ALA A 107 -8.51 11.60 8.61
C ALA A 107 -9.44 12.06 7.46
N TRP A 108 -10.11 11.10 6.82
CA TRP A 108 -11.01 11.35 5.70
C TRP A 108 -12.28 12.10 6.11
N LEU A 109 -12.93 11.68 7.21
CA LEU A 109 -14.12 12.38 7.74
C LEU A 109 -13.79 13.81 8.20
N SER A 110 -12.60 13.99 8.77
CA SER A 110 -12.09 15.30 9.18
C SER A 110 -11.81 16.20 7.97
N ASP A 111 -11.24 15.64 6.90
CA ASP A 111 -10.98 16.36 5.65
C ASP A 111 -12.29 16.81 4.98
N ALA A 112 -13.32 15.96 5.04
CA ALA A 112 -14.68 16.26 4.60
C ALA A 112 -15.46 17.21 5.52
N LYS A 113 -14.84 17.71 6.61
CA LYS A 113 -15.45 18.61 7.61
C LYS A 113 -16.67 18.04 8.33
N ILE A 114 -16.78 16.71 8.37
CA ILE A 114 -17.85 16.01 9.11
C ILE A 114 -17.52 15.98 10.61
N ILE A 115 -16.24 15.83 10.96
CA ILE A 115 -15.76 15.82 12.35
C ILE A 115 -14.72 16.90 12.60
N VAL A 116 -14.71 17.44 13.82
CA VAL A 116 -13.71 18.42 14.27
C VAL A 116 -12.47 17.68 14.75
N ALA A 117 -11.56 17.41 13.83
CA ALA A 117 -10.24 16.86 14.10
C ALA A 117 -9.21 17.47 13.13
N ASP A 118 -7.92 17.24 13.40
CA ASP A 118 -6.83 17.66 12.50
C ASP A 118 -6.56 16.57 11.44
N SER A 119 -7.12 16.73 10.24
CA SER A 119 -6.95 15.78 9.14
C SER A 119 -5.48 15.57 8.79
N GLY A 120 -4.67 16.64 8.79
CA GLY A 120 -3.25 16.60 8.48
C GLY A 120 -2.45 15.80 9.52
N LYS A 121 -2.81 15.87 10.80
CA LYS A 121 -2.22 15.03 11.86
C LYS A 121 -2.59 13.57 11.68
N TRP A 122 -3.85 13.26 11.38
CA TRP A 122 -4.30 11.87 11.18
C TRP A 122 -3.70 11.23 9.92
N PHE A 123 -3.59 11.96 8.80
CA PHE A 123 -2.89 11.47 7.61
C PHE A 123 -1.39 11.23 7.85
N ARG A 124 -0.74 12.05 8.69
CA ARG A 124 0.64 11.80 9.12
C ARG A 124 0.77 10.50 9.92
N TRP A 125 -0.16 10.23 10.85
CA TRP A 125 -0.21 8.95 11.55
C TRP A 125 -0.41 7.76 10.61
N CYS A 126 -1.30 7.90 9.61
CA CYS A 126 -1.48 6.89 8.58
C CYS A 126 -0.17 6.59 7.85
N LEU A 127 0.59 7.60 7.47
CA LEU A 127 1.89 7.44 6.82
C LEU A 127 2.86 6.64 7.69
N TYR A 128 2.97 6.96 8.99
CA TYR A 128 3.84 6.24 9.92
C TYR A 128 3.41 4.78 10.10
N LEU A 129 2.12 4.53 10.29
CA LEU A 129 1.57 3.17 10.43
C LEU A 129 1.81 2.35 9.16
N TRP A 130 1.58 2.92 7.99
CA TRP A 130 1.82 2.23 6.72
C TRP A 130 3.31 1.88 6.52
N LEU A 131 4.23 2.80 6.84
CA LEU A 131 5.66 2.50 6.78
C LEU A 131 6.09 1.44 7.79
N GLY A 132 5.53 1.45 9.00
CA GLY A 132 5.76 0.41 10.01
C GLY A 132 5.26 -0.96 9.54
N ALA A 133 4.08 -1.02 8.93
CA ALA A 133 3.54 -2.24 8.34
C ALA A 133 4.42 -2.75 7.18
N LEU A 134 4.92 -1.86 6.32
CA LEU A 134 5.84 -2.21 5.24
C LEU A 134 7.16 -2.75 5.77
N ALA A 135 7.77 -2.10 6.77
CA ALA A 135 9.02 -2.57 7.39
C ALA A 135 8.84 -3.97 7.99
N THR A 136 7.74 -4.20 8.71
CA THR A 136 7.40 -5.52 9.26
C THR A 136 7.18 -6.55 8.15
N GLY A 137 6.52 -6.17 7.06
CA GLY A 137 6.32 -7.01 5.88
C GLY A 137 7.62 -7.39 5.16
N ILE A 138 8.58 -6.46 5.09
CA ILE A 138 9.93 -6.71 4.55
C ILE A 138 10.65 -7.76 5.40
N VAL A 139 10.70 -7.56 6.73
CA VAL A 139 11.34 -8.51 7.67
C VAL A 139 10.72 -9.90 7.55
N ARG A 140 9.38 -9.98 7.50
CA ARG A 140 8.66 -11.24 7.28
C ARG A 140 9.06 -11.92 5.98
N THR A 141 9.08 -11.17 4.87
CA THR A 141 9.37 -11.73 3.55
C THR A 141 10.81 -12.22 3.45
N ILE A 142 11.77 -11.49 4.04
CA ILE A 142 13.17 -11.92 4.16
C ILE A 142 13.25 -13.26 4.91
N ARG A 143 12.58 -13.38 6.07
CA ARG A 143 12.54 -14.62 6.84
C ARG A 143 11.95 -15.79 6.04
N GLN A 144 10.89 -15.54 5.25
CA GLN A 144 10.28 -16.56 4.40
C GLN A 144 11.22 -17.03 3.28
N ILE A 145 12.00 -16.12 2.69
CA ILE A 145 13.06 -16.45 1.72
C ILE A 145 14.11 -17.34 2.39
N TRP A 146 14.58 -16.98 3.60
CA TRP A 146 15.64 -17.73 4.29
C TRP A 146 15.24 -19.16 4.68
N LYS A 147 13.95 -19.40 4.91
CA LYS A 147 13.43 -20.73 5.23
C LYS A 147 13.26 -21.65 4.03
N LYS A 148 13.33 -21.11 2.81
CA LYS A 148 13.10 -21.85 1.57
C LYS A 148 14.39 -21.88 0.75
N PRO A 149 14.64 -22.94 -0.05
CA PRO A 149 15.68 -22.87 -1.06
C PRO A 149 15.46 -21.67 -1.99
N PHE A 150 16.53 -20.97 -2.35
CA PHE A 150 16.45 -19.71 -3.11
C PHE A 150 15.60 -19.84 -4.38
N GLU A 151 15.78 -20.91 -5.15
CA GLU A 151 15.00 -21.22 -6.36
C GLU A 151 13.49 -21.37 -6.13
N LYS A 152 13.09 -21.80 -4.93
CA LYS A 152 11.67 -21.97 -4.54
C LYS A 152 11.06 -20.71 -3.95
N SER A 153 11.82 -19.62 -3.81
CA SER A 153 11.41 -18.37 -3.16
C SER A 153 11.19 -17.20 -4.13
N LYS A 154 11.09 -17.46 -5.44
CA LYS A 154 10.95 -16.42 -6.48
C LYS A 154 9.77 -15.47 -6.23
N ASN A 155 8.64 -16.01 -5.76
CA ASN A 155 7.46 -15.21 -5.44
C ASN A 155 7.69 -14.27 -4.25
N GLU A 156 8.38 -14.74 -3.22
CA GLU A 156 8.75 -13.93 -2.05
C GLU A 156 9.79 -12.88 -2.43
N GLN A 157 10.74 -13.18 -3.31
CA GLN A 157 11.72 -12.21 -3.82
C GLN A 157 11.05 -11.07 -4.57
N ILE A 158 10.10 -11.38 -5.47
CA ILE A 158 9.31 -10.37 -6.19
C ILE A 158 8.49 -9.53 -5.20
N THR A 159 7.92 -10.17 -4.17
CA THR A 159 7.17 -9.47 -3.12
C THR A 159 8.06 -8.53 -2.32
N LEU A 160 9.25 -8.99 -1.94
CA LEU A 160 10.25 -8.20 -1.23
C LEU A 160 10.67 -6.98 -2.05
N PHE A 161 10.95 -7.17 -3.33
CA PHE A 161 11.28 -6.06 -4.23
C PHE A 161 10.15 -5.04 -4.31
N GLY A 162 8.89 -5.51 -4.44
CA GLY A 162 7.70 -4.66 -4.39
C GLY A 162 7.60 -3.86 -3.09
N PHE A 163 7.82 -4.49 -1.93
CA PHE A 163 7.81 -3.80 -0.64
C PHE A 163 8.96 -2.79 -0.48
N ILE A 164 10.16 -3.11 -0.98
CA ILE A 164 11.30 -2.18 -0.94
C ILE A 164 10.99 -0.94 -1.79
N CYS A 165 10.50 -1.12 -3.02
CA CYS A 165 10.07 0.01 -3.86
C CYS A 165 9.00 0.85 -3.14
N ASP A 166 8.02 0.20 -2.52
CA ASP A 166 6.95 0.91 -1.83
C ASP A 166 7.45 1.69 -0.61
N PHE A 167 8.39 1.10 0.14
CA PHE A 167 9.04 1.74 1.29
C PHE A 167 9.89 2.94 0.87
N ILE A 168 10.66 2.83 -0.23
CA ILE A 168 11.45 3.94 -0.77
C ILE A 168 10.58 5.15 -1.08
N SER A 169 9.45 4.93 -1.77
CA SER A 169 8.52 6.01 -2.10
C SER A 169 7.81 6.56 -0.86
N GLY A 170 7.38 5.69 0.06
CA GLY A 170 6.70 6.09 1.27
C GLY A 170 7.58 6.91 2.22
N ALA A 171 8.83 6.49 2.43
CA ALA A 171 9.77 7.21 3.27
C ALA A 171 10.13 8.59 2.70
N ASN A 172 10.12 8.74 1.37
CA ASN A 172 10.27 10.06 0.74
C ASN A 172 9.11 11.02 1.06
N SER A 173 7.93 10.48 1.39
CA SER A 173 6.73 11.26 1.71
C SER A 173 6.64 11.69 3.18
N LEU A 174 7.63 11.31 4.01
CA LEU A 174 7.68 11.71 5.42
C LEU A 174 7.93 13.22 5.59
N PRO A 175 7.66 13.80 6.76
CA PRO A 175 8.10 15.16 7.08
C PRO A 175 9.61 15.34 6.91
N PRO A 176 10.08 16.55 6.55
CA PRO A 176 11.50 16.85 6.40
C PRO A 176 12.31 16.48 7.65
N GLY A 177 13.53 15.97 7.45
CA GLY A 177 14.43 15.58 8.53
C GLY A 177 14.32 14.12 8.97
N ILE A 178 13.40 13.32 8.40
CA ILE A 178 13.31 11.88 8.65
C ILE A 178 13.81 11.10 7.43
N LEU A 179 14.83 10.24 7.62
CA LEU A 179 15.44 9.41 6.56
C LEU A 179 15.84 10.24 5.32
N TRP A 180 15.40 9.84 4.13
CA TRP A 180 15.57 10.55 2.86
C TRP A 180 14.32 11.34 2.44
N SER A 181 13.49 11.75 3.40
CA SER A 181 12.33 12.60 3.13
C SER A 181 12.68 13.77 2.20
N GLY A 182 11.89 13.94 1.15
CA GLY A 182 12.04 15.03 0.18
C GLY A 182 13.31 14.98 -0.69
N LYS A 183 14.12 13.92 -0.60
CA LYS A 183 15.34 13.78 -1.42
C LYS A 183 15.05 13.23 -2.82
N LEU A 184 13.98 12.46 -2.99
CA LEU A 184 13.57 11.97 -4.30
C LEU A 184 12.69 13.00 -5.01
N THR A 185 12.93 13.16 -6.30
CA THR A 185 12.03 13.89 -7.19
C THR A 185 10.65 13.24 -7.25
N ALA A 186 9.61 14.03 -7.54
CA ALA A 186 8.25 13.52 -7.72
C ALA A 186 8.19 12.36 -8.73
N ARG A 187 8.99 12.42 -9.80
CA ARG A 187 9.11 11.36 -10.80
C ARG A 187 9.69 10.08 -10.22
N GLN A 188 10.80 10.16 -9.47
CA GLN A 188 11.43 8.99 -8.86
C GLN A 188 10.50 8.30 -7.86
N SER A 189 9.89 9.07 -6.95
CA SER A 189 8.92 8.55 -5.99
C SER A 189 7.72 7.89 -6.69
N ALA A 190 7.16 8.54 -7.72
CA ALA A 190 6.08 7.97 -8.51
C ALA A 190 6.50 6.68 -9.24
N THR A 191 7.71 6.60 -9.81
CA THR A 191 8.22 5.37 -10.45
C THR A 191 8.29 4.20 -9.46
N PHE A 192 8.80 4.41 -8.25
CA PHE A 192 8.83 3.37 -7.23
C PHE A 192 7.41 2.91 -6.82
N SER A 193 6.48 3.86 -6.63
CA SER A 193 5.07 3.53 -6.36
C SER A 193 4.40 2.79 -7.52
N PHE A 194 4.75 3.14 -8.77
CA PHE A 194 4.26 2.45 -9.96
C PHE A 194 4.75 1.00 -9.99
N ILE A 195 6.06 0.78 -9.82
CA ILE A 195 6.66 -0.57 -9.80
C ILE A 195 6.02 -1.44 -8.71
N ALA A 196 5.91 -0.92 -7.48
CA ALA A 196 5.29 -1.64 -6.37
C ALA A 196 3.83 -2.02 -6.67
N SER A 197 3.09 -1.13 -7.34
CA SER A 197 1.68 -1.35 -7.70
C SER A 197 1.54 -2.35 -8.85
N ALA A 198 2.41 -2.26 -9.86
CA ALA A 198 2.45 -3.18 -10.99
C ALA A 198 2.78 -4.61 -10.54
N ILE A 199 3.75 -4.77 -9.65
CA ILE A 199 4.06 -6.07 -9.02
C ILE A 199 2.85 -6.59 -8.24
N GLY A 200 2.23 -5.73 -7.43
CA GLY A 200 1.04 -6.10 -6.66
C GLY A 200 -0.14 -6.52 -7.55
N PHE A 201 -0.34 -5.84 -8.67
CA PHE A 201 -1.38 -6.17 -9.65
C PHE A 201 -1.08 -7.48 -10.38
N TRP A 202 0.17 -7.66 -10.84
CA TRP A 202 0.61 -8.89 -11.51
C TRP A 202 0.44 -10.13 -10.64
N LYS A 203 0.69 -10.03 -9.33
CA LYS A 203 0.47 -11.14 -8.39
C LYS A 203 -0.99 -11.56 -8.22
N LEU A 204 -1.94 -10.71 -8.62
CA LEU A 204 -3.38 -11.02 -8.57
C LEU A 204 -3.89 -11.59 -9.89
N TYR A 205 -3.17 -11.34 -10.99
CA TYR A 205 -3.50 -11.74 -12.36
C TYR A 205 -3.18 -13.21 -12.64
#